data_AF-V6IUK6-F1
#
_entry.id   AF-V6IUK6-F1
#
_cell.length_a   1.000
_cell.length_b   1.000
_cell.length_c   1.000
_cell.angle_alpha   90.00
_cell.angle_beta   90.00
_cell.angle_gamma   90.00
#
_symmetry.space_group_name_H-M   'P 1'
#
loop_
_entity.id
_entity.type
_entity.pdbx_description
1 polymer ?
#
loop_
_entity_poly.entity_id
_entity_poly.type
_entity_poly.pdbx_seq_one_letter_code
_entity_poly.pdbx_strand_id
1 'polypeptide(L)'
;MNELLNHCKNILNVIDENYPNQKNYTGAIRNIYITISQLLQDVEADHLPMKQIDFTSLSRQFVDETTHYSSSVLQELEIVRKILGDL
;
A
#
# COMPACT_ATOMS: atom_id res chain seq x y z
N MET A 1 -17.32 5.49 -7.51
CA MET A 1 -16.05 4.76 -7.72
C MET A 1 -15.45 4.54 -6.34
N ASN A 2 -15.13 3.30 -5.99
CA ASN A 2 -14.78 2.91 -4.62
C ASN A 2 -13.52 3.68 -4.15
N GLU A 3 -13.64 4.47 -3.09
CA GLU A 3 -12.57 5.33 -2.57
C GLU A 3 -11.29 4.53 -2.26
N LEU A 4 -11.47 3.36 -1.65
CA LEU A 4 -10.40 2.40 -1.36
C LEU A 4 -9.61 1.99 -2.62
N LEU A 5 -10.32 1.73 -3.72
CA LEU A 5 -9.73 1.30 -4.98
C LEU A 5 -8.83 2.40 -5.57
N ASN A 6 -9.23 3.67 -5.47
CA ASN A 6 -8.42 4.78 -5.93
C ASN A 6 -7.12 4.93 -5.12
N HIS A 7 -7.21 4.84 -3.79
CA HIS A 7 -6.04 4.94 -2.92
C HIS A 7 -5.05 3.78 -3.14
N CYS A 8 -5.54 2.55 -3.33
CA CYS A 8 -4.70 1.42 -3.71
C CYS A 8 -3.97 1.68 -5.04
N LYS A 9 -4.66 2.18 -6.07
CA LYS A 9 -4.04 2.52 -7.36
C LYS A 9 -2.99 3.62 -7.23
N ASN A 10 -3.25 4.65 -6.42
CA ASN A 10 -2.29 5.72 -6.18
C ASN A 10 -0.99 5.20 -5.56
N ILE A 11 -1.06 4.31 -4.56
CA ILE A 11 0.13 3.70 -3.96
C ILE A 11 0.96 2.97 -5.01
N LEU A 12 0.32 2.14 -5.84
CA LEU A 12 1.01 1.37 -6.86
C LEU A 12 1.68 2.29 -7.90
N ASN A 13 0.98 3.33 -8.35
CA ASN A 13 1.52 4.33 -9.28
C ASN A 13 2.74 5.05 -8.69
N VAL A 14 2.65 5.53 -7.44
CA VAL A 14 3.76 6.19 -6.75
C VAL A 14 4.97 5.25 -6.61
N ILE A 15 4.73 3.97 -6.35
CA ILE A 15 5.80 2.96 -6.29
C ILE A 15 6.43 2.75 -7.67
N ASP A 16 5.62 2.60 -8.71
CA ASP A 16 6.11 2.40 -10.07
C ASP A 16 6.90 3.60 -10.61
N GLU A 17 6.50 4.82 -10.25
CA GLU A 17 7.18 6.05 -10.67
C GLU A 17 8.48 6.30 -9.90
N ASN A 18 8.45 6.18 -8.57
CA ASN A 18 9.57 6.61 -7.72
C ASN A 18 10.52 5.47 -7.33
N TYR A 19 10.05 4.22 -7.41
CA TYR A 19 10.82 3.03 -7.02
C TYR A 19 10.69 1.89 -8.05
N PRO A 20 10.94 2.15 -9.34
CA PRO A 20 10.60 1.24 -10.46
C PRO A 20 11.28 -0.13 -10.37
N ASN A 21 12.46 -0.21 -9.75
CA ASN A 21 13.24 -1.45 -9.66
C ASN A 21 12.97 -2.19 -8.35
N GLN A 22 12.56 -1.49 -7.30
CA GLN A 22 12.46 -1.97 -5.94
C GLN A 22 11.29 -2.94 -5.75
N LYS A 23 10.31 -2.93 -6.66
CA LYS A 23 9.28 -3.98 -6.74
C LYS A 23 9.84 -5.38 -7.06
N ASN A 24 11.03 -5.46 -7.66
CA ASN A 24 11.66 -6.72 -8.04
C ASN A 24 12.63 -7.26 -6.97
N TYR A 25 12.96 -6.46 -5.95
CA TYR A 25 13.90 -6.83 -4.89
C TYR A 25 13.18 -7.04 -3.56
N THR A 26 13.69 -7.94 -2.73
CA THR A 26 13.16 -8.12 -1.37
C THR A 26 13.33 -6.84 -0.57
N GLY A 27 12.26 -6.39 0.09
CA GLY A 27 12.25 -5.17 0.90
C GLY A 27 10.83 -4.65 1.13
N ALA A 28 10.73 -3.60 1.95
CA ALA A 28 9.50 -2.93 2.33
C ALA A 28 8.69 -2.47 1.12
N ILE A 29 9.34 -1.86 0.12
CA ILE A 29 8.65 -1.37 -1.10
C ILE A 29 7.96 -2.52 -1.83
N ARG A 30 8.63 -3.67 -2.02
CA ARG A 30 8.03 -4.85 -2.63
C ARG A 30 6.90 -5.43 -1.79
N ASN A 31 7.08 -5.48 -0.47
CA ASN A 31 6.05 -5.98 0.44
C ASN A 31 4.78 -5.11 0.38
N ILE A 32 4.94 -3.79 0.35
CA ILE A 32 3.83 -2.84 0.16
C ILE A 32 3.18 -3.08 -1.20
N TYR A 33 3.97 -3.14 -2.27
CA TYR A 33 3.45 -3.34 -3.62
C TYR A 33 2.61 -4.61 -3.74
N ILE A 34 3.10 -5.75 -3.24
CA ILE A 34 2.37 -7.03 -3.26
C ILE A 34 1.10 -6.93 -2.41
N THR A 35 1.20 -6.40 -1.18
CA THR A 35 0.06 -6.31 -0.26
C THR A 35 -1.05 -5.44 -0.85
N ILE A 36 -0.70 -4.29 -1.41
CA ILE A 36 -1.67 -3.37 -2.00
C ILE A 36 -2.22 -3.89 -3.32
N SER A 37 -1.42 -4.63 -4.11
CA SER A 37 -1.92 -5.30 -5.32
C SER A 37 -2.96 -6.37 -4.99
N GLN A 38 -2.75 -7.14 -3.92
CA GLN A 38 -3.72 -8.14 -3.44
C GLN A 38 -5.01 -7.47 -2.94
N LEU A 39 -4.87 -6.43 -2.12
CA LEU A 39 -6.02 -5.66 -1.65
C LEU A 39 -6.82 -5.05 -2.82
N LEU A 40 -6.13 -4.52 -3.83
CA LEU A 40 -6.78 -3.99 -5.03
C LEU A 40 -7.58 -5.07 -5.76
N GLN A 41 -7.01 -6.26 -5.93
CA GLN A 41 -7.69 -7.39 -6.57
C GLN A 41 -8.92 -7.85 -5.78
N ASP A 42 -8.82 -7.93 -4.46
CA ASP A 42 -9.95 -8.30 -3.60
C ASP A 42 -11.09 -7.28 -3.72
N VAL A 43 -10.77 -5.99 -3.66
CA VAL A 43 -11.74 -4.89 -3.78
C VAL A 43 -12.37 -4.84 -5.18
N GLU A 44 -11.60 -5.08 -6.25
CA GLU A 44 -12.11 -5.16 -7.62
C GLU A 44 -13.03 -6.37 -7.84
N ALA A 45 -12.82 -7.45 -7.09
CA ALA A 45 -13.67 -8.65 -7.10
C ALA A 45 -14.89 -8.56 -6.17
N ASP A 46 -15.12 -7.40 -5.52
CA ASP A 46 -16.15 -7.20 -4.50
C ASP A 46 -16.03 -8.17 -3.31
N HIS A 47 -14.81 -8.64 -3.06
CA HIS A 47 -14.48 -9.42 -1.87
C HIS A 47 -14.07 -8.47 -0.74
N LEU A 48 -14.65 -8.69 0.44
CA LEU A 48 -14.14 -8.06 1.65
C LEU A 48 -12.73 -8.59 1.92
N PRO A 49 -11.73 -7.71 2.10
CA PRO A 49 -10.37 -8.15 2.40
C PRO A 49 -10.37 -8.92 3.73
N MET A 50 -10.27 -10.25 3.66
CA MET A 50 -10.35 -11.11 4.84
C MET A 50 -9.07 -11.08 5.70
N LYS A 51 -7.99 -10.51 5.17
CA LYS A 51 -6.68 -10.49 5.83
C LYS A 51 -6.46 -9.15 6.50
N GLN A 52 -6.26 -9.19 7.83
CA GLN A 52 -5.80 -8.03 8.57
C GLN A 52 -4.41 -7.62 8.06
N ILE A 53 -4.31 -6.43 7.48
CA ILE A 53 -3.05 -5.86 7.00
C ILE A 53 -2.43 -5.03 8.12
N ASP A 54 -1.19 -5.33 8.51
CA ASP A 54 -0.44 -4.52 9.47
C ASP A 54 0.24 -3.32 8.76
N PHE A 55 -0.56 -2.28 8.52
CA PHE A 55 -0.10 -1.02 7.93
C PHE A 55 0.96 -0.30 8.76
N THR A 56 1.00 -0.53 10.08
CA THR A 56 2.00 0.10 10.96
C THR A 56 3.38 -0.47 10.68
N SER A 57 3.48 -1.80 10.60
CA SER A 57 4.74 -2.47 10.26
C SER A 57 5.21 -2.13 8.84
N LEU A 58 4.30 -2.12 7.85
CA LEU A 58 4.63 -1.71 6.48
C LEU A 58 5.19 -0.28 6.41
N SER A 59 4.55 0.66 7.12
CA SER A 59 4.98 2.06 7.14
C SER A 59 6.35 2.23 7.81
N ARG A 60 6.60 1.53 8.93
CA ARG A 60 7.91 1.57 9.61
C ARG A 60 9.02 1.00 8.74
N GLN A 61 8.81 -0.18 8.16
CA GLN A 61 9.80 -0.81 7.28
C GLN A 61 10.12 0.06 6.07
N PHE A 62 9.10 0.71 5.48
CA PHE A 62 9.32 1.65 4.38
C PHE A 62 10.22 2.80 4.80
N VAL A 63 9.94 3.42 5.94
CA VAL A 63 10.76 4.52 6.48
C VAL A 63 12.17 4.06 6.80
N ASP A 64 12.34 2.89 7.41
CA ASP A 64 13.64 2.35 7.79
C ASP A 64 14.51 2.08 6.56
N GLU A 65 13.94 1.56 5.47
CA GLU A 65 14.67 1.26 4.24
C GLU A 65 14.91 2.49 3.35
N THR A 66 13.94 3.42 3.28
CA THR A 66 14.00 4.53 2.32
C THR A 66 14.46 5.84 2.94
N THR A 67 14.33 6.00 4.27
CA THR A 67 14.45 7.26 5.00
C THR A 67 13.47 8.36 4.55
N HIS A 68 12.45 8.03 3.75
CA HIS A 68 11.52 8.99 3.16
C HIS A 68 10.24 9.18 4.02
N TYR A 69 10.39 9.87 5.15
CA TYR A 69 9.31 10.12 6.12
C TYR A 69 8.10 10.89 5.56
N SER A 70 8.28 11.68 4.51
CA SER A 70 7.23 12.50 3.89
C SER A 70 6.69 11.91 2.58
N SER A 71 6.98 10.63 2.29
CA SER A 71 6.53 10.00 1.04
C SER A 71 5.01 9.93 0.96
N SER A 72 4.46 10.19 -0.23
CA SER A 72 3.03 9.99 -0.52
C SER A 72 2.59 8.54 -0.31
N VAL A 73 3.49 7.56 -0.44
CA VAL A 73 3.21 6.14 -0.09
C VAL A 73 2.71 6.02 1.34
N LEU A 74 3.34 6.71 2.30
CA LEU A 74 2.95 6.66 3.71
C LEU A 74 1.61 7.34 3.97
N GLN A 75 1.35 8.44 3.28
CA GLN A 75 0.08 9.17 3.40
C GLN A 75 -1.08 8.32 2.88
N GLU A 76 -0.91 7.71 1.71
CA GLU A 76 -1.91 6.85 1.08
C GLU A 76 -2.12 5.56 1.89
N LEU A 77 -1.06 4.94 2.44
CA LEU A 77 -1.18 3.78 3.33
C LEU A 77 -2.02 4.08 4.58
N GLU A 78 -1.85 5.27 5.15
CA GLU A 78 -2.64 5.70 6.31
C GLU A 78 -4.12 5.92 5.96
N ILE A 79 -4.41 6.44 4.77
CA ILE A 79 -5.80 6.60 4.29
C ILE A 79 -6.45 5.22 4.10
N VAL A 80 -5.78 4.30 3.41
CA VAL A 80 -6.25 2.92 3.22
C VAL A 80 -6.50 2.24 4.56
N ARG A 81 -5.59 2.40 5.54
CA ARG A 81 -5.74 1.87 6.89
C ARG A 81 -7.00 2.39 7.58
N LYS A 82 -7.31 3.69 7.45
CA LYS A 82 -8.51 4.28 8.06
C LYS A 82 -9.78 3.74 7.42
N ILE A 83 -9.85 3.72 6.08
CA ILE A 83 -11.01 3.18 5.36
C ILE A 83 -11.29 1.73 5.78
N LEU A 84 -10.26 0.89 5.88
CA LEU A 84 -10.40 -0.51 6.30
C LEU A 84 -10.66 -0.69 7.80
N GLY A 85 -10.25 0.26 8.64
CA GLY A 85 -10.54 0.23 10.08
C GLY A 85 -11.94 0.72 10.43
N ASP A 86 -12.58 1.47 9.52
CA ASP A 86 -13.95 1.98 9.62
C ASP A 86 -14.99 1.03 8.98
N LEU A 87 -14.54 -0.07 8.32
CA LEU A 87 -15.36 -1.14 7.72
C LEU A 87 -15.56 -2.32 8.68
#